data_AF-A0A7S2B2B2-F1
#
_entry.id   AF-A0A7S2B2B2-F1
#
_cell.length_a   1.000
_cell.length_b   1.000
_cell.length_c   1.000
_cell.angle_alpha   90.00
_cell.angle_beta   90.00
_cell.angle_gamma   90.00
#
_symmetry.space_group_name_H-M   'P 1'
#
loop_
_entity.id
_entity.type
_entity.pdbx_description
1 polymer ?
#
loop_
_entity_poly.entity_id
_entity_poly.type
_entity_poly.pdbx_seq_one_letter_code
_entity_poly.pdbx_strand_id
1 'polypeptide(L)'
;KRLMATDKHDAANNEADNSSGGGVVTCAVCLSDLSNDDNDNDNDNDSDGALGSPPRKAHLPCCFRPRSSDAVCLPCMRTIINMTGTHIGRCPLCRSYVQFASGSSSEGEEGAQTAQLQTRLEKAVPHGRCAMCMQTPRIIVRGGICDACDLGVNNRLRYACTQCERIQVIPHPMWRYMETPTSASTVTWACHGECQTYTTWTVWADDVERIPPEDTPESWGRRERWLADVRAERERRRQEEERG
;
A
#
# COMPACT_ATOMS: atom_id res chain seq x y z
N LYS A 1 -13.95 66.22 0.64
CA LYS A 1 -15.05 66.59 1.56
C LYS A 1 -15.38 65.39 2.43
N ARG A 2 -15.34 65.58 3.75
CA ARG A 2 -15.69 64.63 4.82
C ARG A 2 -17.09 64.03 4.64
N LEU A 3 -17.28 62.81 5.17
CA LEU A 3 -18.29 62.38 6.18
C LEU A 3 -18.22 60.84 6.26
N MET A 4 -17.61 60.26 7.30
CA MET A 4 -18.17 59.90 8.63
C MET A 4 -18.91 58.55 8.67
N ALA A 5 -18.23 57.61 9.36
CA ALA A 5 -18.67 56.63 10.36
C ALA A 5 -20.11 56.08 10.34
N THR A 6 -20.22 54.76 10.53
CA THR A 6 -20.92 54.21 11.71
C THR A 6 -20.35 52.84 12.09
N ASP A 7 -20.00 52.71 13.37
CA ASP A 7 -19.87 51.46 14.12
C ASP A 7 -21.22 50.74 14.24
N LYS A 8 -21.21 49.41 14.40
CA LYS A 8 -21.98 48.71 15.45
C LYS A 8 -21.78 47.18 15.50
N HIS A 9 -21.45 46.73 16.71
CA HIS A 9 -21.88 45.54 17.45
C HIS A 9 -21.55 44.11 17.00
N ASP A 10 -20.64 43.50 17.78
CA ASP A 10 -20.92 42.42 18.74
C ASP A 10 -22.02 41.39 18.39
N ALA A 11 -21.56 40.18 18.06
CA ALA A 11 -22.26 38.92 18.30
C ALA A 11 -21.17 37.86 18.56
N ALA A 12 -20.91 37.52 19.82
CA ALA A 12 -21.57 36.45 20.58
C ALA A 12 -21.10 35.04 20.16
N ASN A 13 -20.32 34.43 21.08
CA ASN A 13 -20.27 33.02 21.46
C ASN A 13 -20.30 31.96 20.34
N ASN A 14 -19.13 31.45 19.99
CA ASN A 14 -19.01 30.04 19.57
C ASN A 14 -18.56 29.23 20.78
N GLU A 15 -19.55 28.67 21.48
CA GLU A 15 -19.34 27.52 22.36
C GLU A 15 -18.83 26.38 21.48
N ALA A 16 -17.53 26.10 21.58
CA ALA A 16 -16.94 24.90 21.02
C ALA A 16 -17.50 23.70 21.80
N ASP A 17 -18.49 23.08 21.18
CA ASP A 17 -19.09 21.80 21.55
C ASP A 17 -17.97 20.75 21.66
N ASN A 18 -17.50 20.55 22.90
CA ASN A 18 -16.47 19.57 23.25
C ASN A 18 -17.13 18.19 23.44
N SER A 19 -17.89 17.76 22.45
CA SER A 19 -18.47 16.43 22.39
C SER A 19 -17.37 15.44 21.99
N SER A 20 -16.64 14.97 23.00
CA SER A 20 -15.69 13.85 22.94
C SER A 20 -16.44 12.54 22.71
N GLY A 21 -17.09 12.41 21.56
CA GLY A 21 -17.65 11.16 21.09
C GLY A 21 -16.52 10.24 20.67
N GLY A 22 -16.07 9.36 21.56
CA GLY A 22 -15.15 8.28 21.24
C GLY A 22 -15.81 7.31 20.27
N GLY A 23 -15.74 7.62 18.98
CA GLY A 23 -16.25 6.75 17.92
C GLY A 23 -15.44 5.47 17.86
N VAL A 24 -16.11 4.33 17.69
CA VAL A 24 -15.46 3.03 17.50
C VAL A 24 -14.55 3.12 16.26
N VAL A 25 -13.24 2.97 16.47
CA VAL A 25 -12.26 2.92 15.38
C VAL A 25 -12.15 1.46 14.96
N THR A 26 -12.36 1.16 13.68
CA THR A 26 -12.24 -0.21 13.17
C THR A 26 -11.10 -0.31 12.17
N CYS A 27 -10.51 -1.49 12.06
CA CYS A 27 -9.52 -1.76 11.04
C CYS A 27 -10.19 -1.80 9.66
N ALA A 28 -9.79 -0.92 8.75
CA ALA A 28 -10.27 -0.86 7.37
C ALA A 28 -10.03 -2.15 6.55
N VAL A 29 -9.20 -3.08 7.05
CA VAL A 29 -8.89 -4.35 6.38
C VAL A 29 -9.68 -5.51 6.98
N CYS A 30 -9.57 -5.73 8.29
CA CYS A 30 -10.17 -6.89 8.96
C CYS A 30 -11.42 -6.58 9.78
N LEU A 31 -11.83 -5.31 9.84
CA LEU A 31 -13.00 -4.81 10.56
C LEU A 31 -12.97 -5.05 12.08
N SER A 32 -11.83 -5.49 12.65
CA SER A 32 -11.63 -5.60 14.09
C SER A 32 -11.66 -4.22 14.76
N ASP A 33 -12.18 -4.18 15.98
CA ASP A 33 -12.19 -2.99 16.83
C ASP A 33 -10.76 -2.60 17.28
N LEU A 34 -10.43 -1.33 17.16
CA LEU A 34 -9.15 -0.69 17.50
C LEU A 34 -9.32 0.45 18.52
N SER A 35 -10.47 0.55 19.19
CA SER A 35 -10.84 1.67 20.07
C SER A 35 -10.12 1.73 21.42
N ASN A 36 -9.32 0.72 21.78
CA ASN A 36 -8.72 0.57 23.11
C ASN A 36 -7.22 0.92 23.21
N ASP A 37 -6.63 1.54 22.20
CA ASP A 37 -5.17 1.62 22.03
C ASP A 37 -4.61 3.05 22.14
N ASP A 38 -5.22 3.91 22.97
CA ASP A 38 -4.75 5.29 23.23
C ASP A 38 -3.53 5.35 24.17
N ASN A 39 -2.98 4.20 24.58
CA ASN A 39 -1.71 4.17 25.31
C ASN A 39 -0.55 4.31 24.31
N ASP A 40 -0.18 5.55 24.00
CA ASP A 40 1.06 5.98 23.31
C ASP A 40 2.35 5.58 24.08
N ASN A 41 2.28 4.63 25.02
CA ASN A 41 3.43 4.17 25.77
C ASN A 41 4.17 3.11 24.94
N ASP A 42 5.11 3.59 24.12
CA ASP A 42 6.04 2.84 23.25
C ASP A 42 6.95 1.80 23.96
N ASN A 43 6.67 1.44 25.22
CA ASN A 43 7.59 0.69 26.08
C ASN A 43 7.12 -0.70 26.54
N ASP A 44 5.98 -1.20 26.05
CA ASP A 44 5.50 -2.51 26.48
C ASP A 44 5.98 -3.64 25.54
N ASN A 45 6.92 -4.42 26.08
CA ASN A 45 7.35 -5.74 25.63
C ASN A 45 6.12 -6.62 25.31
N ASP A 46 5.81 -6.77 24.03
CA ASP A 46 4.55 -7.36 23.58
C ASP A 46 4.71 -8.84 23.26
N SER A 47 4.11 -9.68 24.10
CA SER A 47 3.75 -11.04 23.76
C SER A 47 2.64 -11.02 22.70
N ASP A 48 3.01 -11.25 21.44
CA ASP A 48 2.18 -11.28 20.23
C ASP A 48 1.10 -12.42 20.22
N GLY A 49 0.60 -12.88 21.37
CA GLY A 49 -0.08 -14.19 21.43
C GLY A 49 -0.99 -14.51 22.63
N ALA A 50 -1.51 -13.53 23.38
CA ALA A 50 -2.62 -13.85 24.28
C ALA A 50 -3.94 -13.85 23.50
N LEU A 51 -4.59 -15.02 23.36
CA LEU A 51 -5.97 -15.14 22.86
C LEU A 51 -6.87 -14.17 23.66
N GLY A 52 -7.23 -13.04 23.05
CA GLY A 52 -8.18 -12.08 23.64
C GLY A 52 -7.76 -10.62 23.64
N SER A 53 -6.49 -10.27 23.35
CA SER A 53 -6.09 -8.86 23.24
C SER A 53 -6.52 -8.26 21.89
N PRO A 54 -7.08 -7.03 21.87
CA PRO A 54 -7.43 -6.36 20.63
C PRO A 54 -6.18 -6.08 19.78
N PRO A 55 -6.27 -6.16 18.45
CA PRO A 55 -5.12 -5.96 17.58
C PRO A 55 -4.68 -4.49 17.62
N ARG A 56 -3.36 -4.25 17.77
CA ARG A 56 -2.84 -2.89 17.88
C ARG A 56 -2.99 -2.06 16.60
N LYS A 57 -3.23 -0.76 16.73
CA LYS A 57 -3.31 0.18 15.59
C LYS A 57 -1.93 0.40 14.96
N ALA A 58 -1.83 0.35 13.64
CA ALA A 58 -0.59 0.62 12.93
C ALA A 58 -0.36 2.13 12.76
N HIS A 59 0.82 2.61 13.15
CA HIS A 59 1.25 3.97 12.88
C HIS A 59 1.77 4.10 11.44
N LEU A 60 0.87 4.43 10.50
CA LEU A 60 1.19 4.53 9.07
C LEU A 60 1.94 5.83 8.71
N PRO A 61 3.19 5.77 8.23
CA PRO A 61 4.01 6.97 7.96
C PRO A 61 3.49 7.83 6.81
N CYS A 62 2.53 7.32 6.02
CA CYS A 62 2.00 7.96 4.83
C CYS A 62 0.70 8.72 5.01
N CYS A 63 -0.16 8.29 5.93
CA CYS A 63 -1.51 8.84 6.07
C CYS A 63 -2.07 8.67 7.49
N PHE A 64 -1.24 8.37 8.49
CA PHE A 64 -1.70 8.27 9.86
C PHE A 64 -2.26 9.61 10.34
N ARG A 65 -3.46 9.52 10.90
CA ARG A 65 -4.15 10.61 11.58
C ARG A 65 -4.64 10.03 12.91
N PRO A 66 -4.18 10.53 14.06
CA PRO A 66 -4.50 9.94 15.37
C PRO A 66 -6.01 9.73 15.56
N ARG A 67 -6.81 10.75 15.22
CA ARG A 67 -8.27 10.79 15.38
C ARG A 67 -9.07 10.30 14.17
N SER A 68 -8.43 9.63 13.21
CA SER A 68 -9.15 9.07 12.06
C SER A 68 -9.85 7.78 12.43
N SER A 69 -11.11 7.65 12.01
CA SER A 69 -11.86 6.39 12.01
C SER A 69 -11.26 5.37 11.05
N ASP A 70 -10.58 5.84 9.99
CA ASP A 70 -9.86 4.99 9.04
C ASP A 70 -8.51 4.62 9.63
N ALA A 71 -8.43 3.38 10.12
CA ALA A 71 -7.23 2.83 10.73
C ALA A 71 -6.93 1.44 10.15
N VAL A 72 -5.67 1.00 10.27
CA VAL A 72 -5.27 -0.36 9.91
C VAL A 72 -4.54 -0.94 11.09
N CYS A 73 -4.79 -2.20 11.45
CA CYS A 73 -4.06 -2.85 12.51
C CYS A 73 -2.69 -3.35 12.04
N LEU A 74 -1.75 -3.44 12.96
CA LEU A 74 -0.38 -3.88 12.67
C LEU A 74 -0.32 -5.30 12.07
N PRO A 75 -1.12 -6.30 12.53
CA PRO A 75 -1.16 -7.62 11.90
C PRO A 75 -1.61 -7.60 10.43
N CYS A 76 -2.56 -6.74 10.06
CA CYS A 76 -2.97 -6.58 8.67
C CYS A 76 -1.84 -6.00 7.82
N MET A 77 -1.13 -4.98 8.32
CA MET A 77 0.03 -4.42 7.62
C MET A 77 1.15 -5.44 7.44
N ARG A 78 1.42 -6.25 8.47
CA ARG A 78 2.39 -7.35 8.40
C ARG A 78 2.02 -8.36 7.33
N THR A 79 0.74 -8.72 7.25
CA THR A 79 0.24 -9.65 6.23
C THR A 79 0.41 -9.05 4.83
N ILE A 80 0.00 -7.81 4.62
CA ILE A 80 0.13 -7.11 3.33
C ILE A 80 1.59 -7.08 2.86
N ILE A 81 2.52 -6.71 3.74
CA ILE A 81 3.95 -6.63 3.41
C ILE A 81 4.54 -8.01 3.12
N ASN A 82 4.13 -9.03 3.88
CA ASN A 82 4.62 -10.40 3.68
C ASN A 82 4.11 -11.03 2.38
N MET A 83 2.88 -10.73 1.97
CA MET A 83 2.28 -11.26 0.73
C MET A 83 3.05 -10.83 -0.53
N THR A 84 3.80 -9.72 -0.49
CA THR A 84 4.56 -9.25 -1.66
C THR A 84 5.87 -9.97 -1.88
N GLY A 85 6.42 -10.65 -0.86
CA GLY A 85 7.74 -11.31 -0.93
C GLY A 85 8.95 -10.37 -1.09
N THR A 86 8.75 -9.05 -1.04
CA THR A 86 9.80 -8.03 -1.20
C THR A 86 10.04 -7.19 0.06
N HIS A 87 9.32 -7.48 1.15
CA HIS A 87 9.27 -6.66 2.38
C HIS A 87 8.75 -5.23 2.18
N ILE A 88 8.15 -4.96 1.01
CA ILE A 88 7.54 -3.67 0.69
C ILE A 88 6.08 -3.94 0.34
N GLY A 89 5.17 -3.24 1.01
CA GLY A 89 3.73 -3.34 0.83
C GLY A 89 3.10 -2.00 0.43
N ARG A 90 1.86 -2.05 -0.01
CA ARG A 90 1.04 -0.86 -0.29
C ARG A 90 0.17 -0.55 0.92
N CYS A 91 0.10 0.72 1.32
CA CYS A 91 -0.86 1.16 2.32
C CYS A 91 -2.30 0.93 1.83
N PRO A 92 -3.18 0.25 2.59
CA PRO A 92 -4.59 0.05 2.22
C PRO A 92 -5.40 1.32 2.08
N LEU A 93 -4.96 2.41 2.72
CA LEU A 93 -5.68 3.68 2.77
C LEU A 93 -5.27 4.62 1.62
N CYS A 94 -3.97 4.77 1.37
CA CYS A 94 -3.46 5.76 0.40
C CYS A 94 -2.54 5.17 -0.68
N ARG A 95 -2.36 3.84 -0.72
CA ARG A 95 -1.51 3.12 -1.70
C ARG A 95 -0.04 3.55 -1.71
N SER A 96 0.44 4.34 -0.75
CA SER A 96 1.88 4.63 -0.61
C SER A 96 2.66 3.35 -0.29
N TYR A 97 3.88 3.25 -0.78
CA TYR A 97 4.77 2.14 -0.43
C TYR A 97 5.27 2.30 1.00
N VAL A 98 5.16 1.22 1.78
CA VAL A 98 5.57 1.16 3.17
C VAL A 98 6.32 -0.15 3.42
N GLN A 99 7.23 -0.11 4.38
CA GLN A 99 8.02 -1.25 4.82
C GLN A 99 8.19 -1.18 6.34
N PHE A 100 8.61 -2.28 6.96
CA PHE A 100 9.05 -2.22 8.35
C PHE A 100 10.44 -1.59 8.43
N ALA A 101 10.66 -0.78 9.48
CA ALA A 101 11.97 -0.25 9.78
C ALA A 101 12.96 -1.42 9.92
N SER A 102 14.00 -1.42 9.09
CA SER A 102 15.12 -2.33 9.28
C SER A 102 15.93 -1.77 10.43
N GLY A 103 15.96 -2.45 11.58
CA GLY A 103 16.82 -2.05 12.68
C GLY A 103 18.24 -1.95 12.14
N SER A 104 18.77 -0.73 12.01
CA SER A 104 20.18 -0.53 11.69
C SER A 104 20.97 -0.86 12.96
N SER A 105 21.08 -2.15 13.29
CA SER A 105 22.14 -2.61 14.17
C SER A 105 23.44 -2.29 13.46
N SER A 106 24.07 -1.19 13.91
CA SER A 106 25.46 -0.89 13.64
C SER A 106 26.28 -2.16 13.84
N GLU A 107 27.20 -2.38 12.90
CA GLU A 107 28.09 -3.53 12.84
C GLU A 107 28.65 -3.88 14.24
N GLY A 108 28.28 -5.04 14.79
CA GLY A 108 28.87 -5.42 16.07
C GLY A 108 28.26 -6.55 16.90
N GLU A 109 27.09 -7.12 16.62
CA GLU A 109 26.56 -8.25 17.43
C GLU A 109 25.88 -9.31 16.56
N GLU A 110 26.68 -10.24 16.03
CA GLU A 110 26.22 -11.51 15.49
C GLU A 110 25.72 -12.40 16.63
N GLY A 111 24.43 -12.34 16.92
CA GLY A 111 23.79 -13.32 17.79
C GLY A 111 22.53 -12.80 18.46
N ALA A 112 21.38 -13.25 17.97
CA ALA A 112 20.09 -13.22 18.66
C ALA A 112 19.26 -11.92 18.69
N GLN A 113 19.08 -11.23 17.55
CA GLN A 113 17.99 -10.24 17.34
C GLN A 113 16.97 -10.66 16.26
N THR A 114 16.77 -11.95 16.03
CA THR A 114 15.93 -12.48 14.93
C THR A 114 14.42 -12.55 15.20
N ALA A 115 13.88 -11.93 16.25
CA ALA A 115 12.42 -11.91 16.48
C ALA A 115 11.89 -10.68 17.22
N GLN A 116 12.73 -9.67 17.52
CA GLN A 116 12.30 -8.49 18.25
C GLN A 116 11.63 -7.48 17.30
N LEU A 117 10.31 -7.58 17.26
CA LEU A 117 9.32 -6.53 16.97
C LEU A 117 9.71 -5.51 15.89
N GLN A 118 9.61 -5.91 14.62
CA GLN A 118 9.29 -4.98 13.54
C GLN A 118 7.86 -4.47 13.73
N THR A 119 7.67 -3.49 14.61
CA THR A 119 6.38 -2.80 14.86
C THR A 119 6.29 -1.47 14.13
N ARG A 120 7.43 -0.84 13.86
CA ARG A 120 7.50 0.47 13.23
C ARG A 120 7.48 0.36 11.72
N LEU A 121 6.54 1.09 11.10
CA LEU A 121 6.44 1.24 9.65
C LEU A 121 7.11 2.53 9.18
N GLU A 122 7.76 2.46 8.03
CA GLU A 122 8.41 3.59 7.35
C GLU A 122 7.97 3.65 5.88
N LYS A 123 8.04 4.85 5.28
CA LYS A 123 7.82 4.98 3.83
C LYS A 123 8.99 4.33 3.12
N ALA A 124 8.72 3.48 2.14
CA ALA A 124 9.78 2.95 1.29
C ALA A 124 10.31 4.09 0.40
N VAL A 125 11.62 4.36 0.49
CA VAL A 125 12.27 5.46 -0.22
C VAL A 125 12.93 4.93 -1.50
N PRO A 126 12.69 5.55 -2.67
CA PRO A 126 13.44 5.25 -3.89
C PRO A 126 14.94 5.50 -3.71
N HIS A 127 15.78 4.52 -4.04
CA HIS A 127 17.23 4.55 -3.72
C HIS A 127 18.13 4.03 -4.84
N GLY A 128 17.62 3.83 -6.07
CA GLY A 128 18.49 3.42 -7.18
C GLY A 128 17.87 3.56 -8.57
N ARG A 129 18.64 3.12 -9.57
CA ARG A 129 18.22 3.02 -10.97
C ARG A 129 17.86 1.57 -11.28
N CYS A 130 16.67 1.34 -11.85
CA CYS A 130 16.26 0.00 -12.25
C CYS A 130 17.06 -0.49 -13.46
N ALA A 131 17.66 -1.68 -13.40
CA ALA A 131 18.38 -2.27 -14.52
C ALA A 131 17.48 -2.64 -15.72
N MET A 132 16.17 -2.85 -15.49
CA MET A 132 15.21 -3.24 -16.53
C MET A 132 14.60 -2.04 -17.25
N CYS A 133 13.93 -1.14 -16.52
CA CYS A 133 13.28 0.03 -17.13
C CYS A 133 14.20 1.26 -17.22
N MET A 134 15.41 1.19 -16.66
CA MET A 134 16.42 2.26 -16.68
C MET A 134 16.01 3.59 -16.01
N GLN A 135 14.85 3.62 -15.34
CA GLN A 135 14.30 4.79 -14.64
C GLN A 135 14.97 5.00 -13.27
N THR A 136 15.07 6.27 -12.87
CA THR A 136 15.62 6.71 -11.58
C THR A 136 14.88 7.96 -11.07
N PRO A 137 14.67 8.13 -9.76
CA PRO A 137 14.91 7.15 -8.69
C PRO A 137 13.77 6.13 -8.58
N ARG A 138 14.10 4.87 -8.29
CA ARG A 138 13.15 3.77 -8.05
C ARG A 138 13.48 3.03 -6.75
N ILE A 139 12.46 2.38 -6.18
CA ILE A 139 12.62 1.42 -5.08
C ILE A 139 13.19 0.15 -5.70
N ILE A 140 14.42 -0.19 -5.37
CA ILE A 140 15.10 -1.40 -5.88
C ILE A 140 14.83 -2.53 -4.89
N VAL A 141 14.42 -3.70 -5.40
CA VAL A 141 14.02 -4.85 -4.56
C VAL A 141 15.04 -5.99 -4.65
N ARG A 142 15.02 -6.77 -5.73
CA ARG A 142 15.89 -7.93 -5.92
C ARG A 142 16.63 -7.78 -7.24
N GLY A 143 17.89 -8.20 -7.30
CA GLY A 143 18.64 -8.29 -8.56
C GLY A 143 18.78 -6.98 -9.33
N GLY A 144 18.75 -5.83 -8.64
CA GLY A 144 18.91 -4.52 -9.29
C GLY A 144 17.70 -4.03 -10.10
N ILE A 145 16.55 -4.69 -10.01
CA ILE A 145 15.30 -4.25 -10.64
C ILE A 145 14.36 -3.58 -9.62
N CYS A 146 13.51 -2.67 -10.10
CA CYS A 146 12.52 -2.02 -9.25
C CYS A 146 11.32 -2.92 -8.96
N ASP A 147 10.56 -2.58 -7.92
CA ASP A 147 9.32 -3.27 -7.52
C ASP A 147 8.36 -3.51 -8.71
N ALA A 148 8.22 -2.50 -9.58
CA ALA A 148 7.32 -2.55 -10.72
C ALA A 148 7.76 -3.61 -11.75
N CYS A 149 9.06 -3.60 -12.06
CA CYS A 149 9.64 -4.54 -13.01
C CYS A 149 9.67 -5.97 -12.44
N ASP A 150 9.98 -6.12 -11.14
CA ASP A 150 9.90 -7.42 -10.46
C ASP A 150 8.48 -7.99 -10.55
N LEU A 151 7.48 -7.16 -10.28
CA LEU A 151 6.07 -7.54 -10.41
C LEU A 151 5.71 -7.95 -11.85
N GLY A 152 6.13 -7.19 -12.86
CA GLY A 152 5.84 -7.49 -14.26
C GLY A 152 6.56 -8.74 -14.79
N VAL A 153 7.76 -9.04 -14.29
CA VAL A 153 8.47 -10.30 -14.59
C VAL A 153 7.74 -11.50 -13.97
N ASN A 154 7.28 -11.37 -12.73
CA ASN A 154 6.53 -12.41 -12.03
C ASN A 154 5.10 -12.57 -12.57
N ASN A 155 4.57 -11.55 -13.25
CA ASN A 155 3.25 -11.55 -13.87
C ASN A 155 3.41 -11.33 -15.39
N ARG A 156 3.87 -12.36 -16.11
CA ARG A 156 4.03 -12.32 -17.57
C ARG A 156 2.67 -12.22 -18.27
N LEU A 157 2.23 -10.99 -18.52
CA LEU A 157 0.98 -10.69 -19.20
C LEU A 157 1.20 -10.41 -20.68
N ARG A 158 0.19 -10.73 -21.47
CA ARG A 158 0.06 -10.38 -22.88
C ARG A 158 -0.60 -9.02 -23.01
N TYR A 159 -0.12 -8.26 -23.98
CA TYR A 159 -0.67 -6.97 -24.35
C TYR A 159 -0.89 -6.92 -25.85
N ALA A 160 -2.00 -6.31 -26.27
CA ALA A 160 -2.27 -6.04 -27.66
C ALA A 160 -1.79 -4.62 -28.02
N CYS A 161 -1.07 -4.52 -29.14
CA CYS A 161 -0.67 -3.24 -29.70
C CYS A 161 -1.91 -2.48 -30.21
N THR A 162 -2.07 -1.21 -29.87
CA THR A 162 -3.23 -0.41 -30.31
C THR A 162 -3.22 -0.04 -31.80
N GLN A 163 -2.10 -0.28 -32.50
CA GLN A 163 -1.95 0.04 -33.92
C GLN A 163 -2.06 -1.18 -34.84
N CYS A 164 -1.33 -2.26 -34.54
CA CYS A 164 -1.33 -3.48 -35.36
C CYS A 164 -1.97 -4.69 -34.70
N GLU A 165 -2.50 -4.55 -33.48
CA GLU A 165 -3.20 -5.60 -32.72
C GLU A 165 -2.36 -6.85 -32.39
N ARG A 166 -1.08 -6.87 -32.78
CA ARG A 166 -0.16 -7.94 -32.44
C ARG A 166 0.02 -8.03 -30.93
N ILE A 167 0.04 -9.27 -30.45
CA ILE A 167 0.15 -9.59 -29.03
C ILE A 167 1.62 -9.77 -28.67
N GLN A 168 2.06 -9.13 -27.60
CA GLN A 168 3.40 -9.28 -27.04
C GLN A 168 3.35 -9.46 -25.52
N VAL A 169 4.28 -10.24 -24.99
CA VAL A 169 4.54 -10.25 -23.55
C VAL A 169 5.48 -9.11 -23.22
N ILE A 170 5.06 -8.20 -22.35
CA ILE A 170 5.85 -7.04 -21.93
C ILE A 170 6.18 -7.21 -20.44
N PRO A 171 7.46 -7.25 -20.05
CA PRO A 171 7.87 -7.47 -18.65
C PRO A 171 7.66 -6.23 -17.77
N HIS A 172 7.42 -5.06 -18.35
CA HIS A 172 7.05 -3.85 -17.63
C HIS A 172 5.53 -3.82 -17.39
N PRO A 173 5.04 -3.46 -16.19
CA PRO A 173 3.62 -3.47 -15.86
C PRO A 173 2.86 -2.31 -16.52
N MET A 174 2.59 -2.43 -17.81
CA MET A 174 1.90 -1.38 -18.59
C MET A 174 0.48 -1.11 -18.09
N TRP A 175 -0.15 -2.07 -17.38
CA TRP A 175 -1.48 -1.87 -16.76
C TRP A 175 -1.53 -0.70 -15.77
N ARG A 176 -0.41 -0.35 -15.13
CA ARG A 176 -0.35 0.79 -14.19
C ARG A 176 -0.64 2.14 -14.86
N TYR A 177 -0.58 2.21 -16.18
CA TYR A 177 -0.79 3.43 -16.97
C TYR A 177 -2.14 3.44 -17.68
N MET A 178 -3.05 2.53 -17.34
CA MET A 178 -4.37 2.39 -17.95
C MET A 178 -5.45 2.88 -16.99
N GLU A 179 -6.43 3.64 -17.49
CA GLU A 179 -7.54 4.13 -16.68
C GLU A 179 -8.52 3.01 -16.35
N THR A 180 -8.80 2.13 -17.30
CA THR A 180 -9.67 0.95 -17.15
C THR A 180 -8.98 -0.30 -17.71
N PRO A 181 -9.43 -1.52 -17.35
CA PRO A 181 -8.85 -2.76 -17.86
C PRO A 181 -8.81 -2.89 -19.39
N THR A 182 -9.72 -2.20 -20.08
CA THR A 182 -9.84 -2.23 -21.54
C THR A 182 -9.26 -1.00 -22.23
N SER A 183 -8.79 0.00 -21.47
CA SER A 183 -8.22 1.23 -22.03
C SER A 183 -6.77 1.04 -22.49
N ALA A 184 -6.35 1.84 -23.47
CA ALA A 184 -4.95 1.93 -23.85
C ALA A 184 -4.12 2.58 -22.75
N SER A 185 -2.86 2.16 -22.64
CA SER A 185 -1.89 2.80 -21.76
C SER A 185 -1.63 4.26 -22.16
N THR A 186 -1.47 5.13 -21.17
CA THR A 186 -1.09 6.54 -21.36
C THR A 186 0.39 6.72 -21.74
N VAL A 187 1.21 5.70 -21.54
CA VAL A 187 2.62 5.66 -21.93
C VAL A 187 2.86 4.66 -23.05
N THR A 188 3.93 4.85 -23.82
CA THR A 188 4.28 3.97 -24.94
C THR A 188 5.32 2.92 -24.57
N TRP A 189 5.33 1.82 -25.32
CA TRP A 189 6.36 0.77 -25.28
C TRP A 189 6.64 0.25 -26.69
N ALA A 190 7.82 -0.33 -26.89
CA ALA A 190 8.27 -0.83 -28.19
C ALA A 190 7.41 -2.00 -28.69
N CYS A 191 6.88 -1.84 -29.91
CA CYS A 191 6.25 -2.92 -30.67
C CYS A 191 7.29 -3.57 -31.58
N HIS A 192 7.58 -4.84 -31.32
CA HIS A 192 8.47 -5.69 -32.11
C HIS A 192 7.72 -6.49 -33.19
N GLY A 193 6.39 -6.33 -33.26
CA GLY A 193 5.55 -6.83 -34.37
C GLY A 193 5.66 -5.94 -35.61
N GLU A 194 4.52 -5.65 -36.23
CA GLU A 194 4.47 -4.96 -37.53
C GLU A 194 4.87 -3.48 -37.45
N CYS A 195 4.53 -2.80 -36.35
CA CYS A 195 4.80 -1.36 -36.26
C CYS A 195 6.29 -1.00 -36.17
N GLN A 196 7.11 -1.88 -35.57
CA GLN A 196 8.54 -1.64 -35.32
C GLN A 196 8.85 -0.27 -34.67
N THR A 197 7.94 0.24 -33.84
CA THR A 197 8.00 1.57 -33.23
C THR A 197 7.37 1.58 -31.83
N TYR A 198 7.41 2.72 -31.15
CA TYR A 198 6.75 2.90 -29.85
C TYR A 198 5.26 3.19 -30.04
N THR A 199 4.43 2.43 -29.33
CA THR A 199 2.96 2.50 -29.39
C THR A 199 2.37 2.36 -27.99
N THR A 200 1.07 2.62 -27.85
CA THR A 200 0.31 2.30 -26.64
C THR A 200 -0.20 0.86 -26.68
N TRP A 201 -0.57 0.33 -25.52
CA TRP A 201 -0.89 -1.08 -25.33
C TRP A 201 -2.16 -1.23 -24.52
N THR A 202 -2.93 -2.29 -24.78
CA THR A 202 -4.03 -2.74 -23.92
C THR A 202 -3.66 -4.10 -23.31
N VAL A 203 -4.08 -4.37 -22.08
CA VAL A 203 -3.92 -5.71 -21.50
C VAL A 203 -4.81 -6.68 -22.28
N TRP A 204 -4.30 -7.86 -22.61
CA TRP A 204 -5.12 -8.90 -23.22
C TRP A 204 -6.24 -9.33 -22.27
N ALA A 205 -7.47 -9.44 -22.78
CA ALA A 205 -8.67 -9.62 -21.95
C ALA A 205 -8.56 -10.79 -20.95
N ASP A 206 -8.04 -11.94 -21.39
CA ASP A 206 -7.89 -13.13 -20.54
C ASP A 206 -6.83 -12.95 -19.42
N ASP A 207 -5.95 -11.97 -19.56
CA ASP A 207 -4.85 -11.72 -18.63
C ASP A 207 -5.18 -10.64 -17.59
N VAL A 208 -6.31 -9.93 -17.72
CA VAL A 208 -6.72 -8.86 -16.78
C VAL A 208 -6.85 -9.38 -15.35
N GLU A 209 -7.48 -10.53 -15.17
CA GLU A 209 -7.73 -11.14 -13.86
C GLU A 209 -6.44 -11.63 -13.17
N ARG A 210 -5.38 -11.82 -13.94
CA ARG A 210 -4.06 -12.23 -13.45
C ARG A 210 -3.27 -11.05 -12.85
N ILE A 211 -3.70 -9.81 -13.07
CA ILE A 211 -3.06 -8.64 -12.44
C ILE A 211 -3.35 -8.69 -10.93
N PRO A 212 -2.34 -8.54 -10.06
CA PRO A 212 -2.53 -8.51 -8.61
C PRO A 212 -3.44 -7.34 -8.17
N PRO A 213 -4.55 -7.59 -7.44
CA PRO A 213 -5.51 -6.56 -7.01
C PRO A 213 -4.91 -5.36 -6.25
N GLU A 214 -3.82 -5.59 -5.52
CA GLU A 214 -3.08 -4.57 -4.77
C GLU A 214 -2.34 -3.56 -5.65
N ASP A 215 -2.06 -3.93 -6.90
CA ASP A 215 -1.28 -3.14 -7.85
C ASP A 215 -2.12 -2.54 -8.99
N THR A 216 -3.39 -2.91 -9.09
CA THR A 216 -4.30 -2.32 -10.08
C THR A 216 -4.54 -0.84 -9.77
N PRO A 217 -4.67 0.02 -10.79
CA PRO A 217 -5.14 1.40 -10.61
C PRO A 217 -6.44 1.45 -9.80
N GLU A 218 -6.62 2.50 -9.01
CA GLU A 218 -7.80 2.64 -8.14
C GLU A 218 -9.11 2.64 -8.94
N SER A 219 -9.10 3.25 -10.12
CA SER A 219 -10.20 3.29 -11.08
C SER A 219 -10.68 1.92 -11.56
N TRP A 220 -9.90 0.85 -11.35
CA TRP A 220 -10.30 -0.52 -11.70
C TRP A 220 -11.19 -1.16 -10.63
N GLY A 221 -11.36 -0.53 -9.46
CA GLY A 221 -12.31 -0.98 -8.43
C GLY A 221 -11.95 -2.29 -7.72
N ARG A 222 -10.71 -2.78 -7.82
CA ARG A 222 -10.29 -4.08 -7.25
C ARG A 222 -9.81 -4.03 -5.79
N ARG A 223 -10.00 -2.89 -5.10
CA ARG A 223 -9.59 -2.69 -3.70
C ARG A 223 -10.25 -3.71 -2.76
N GLU A 224 -11.56 -3.90 -2.82
CA GLU A 224 -12.25 -4.82 -1.91
C GLU A 224 -11.80 -6.27 -2.07
N ARG A 225 -11.52 -6.70 -3.30
CA ARG A 225 -10.94 -8.01 -3.57
C ARG A 225 -9.57 -8.15 -2.92
N TRP A 226 -8.69 -7.17 -3.09
CA TRP A 226 -7.40 -7.16 -2.40
C TRP A 226 -7.55 -7.32 -0.88
N LEU A 227 -8.44 -6.54 -0.26
CA LEU A 227 -8.66 -6.61 1.18
C LEU A 227 -9.26 -7.96 1.62
N ALA A 228 -10.10 -8.57 0.78
CA ALA A 228 -10.61 -9.93 1.00
C ALA A 228 -9.48 -10.97 0.97
N ASP A 229 -8.54 -10.86 0.02
CA ASP A 229 -7.38 -11.76 -0.06
C ASP A 229 -6.49 -11.63 1.18
N VAL A 230 -6.28 -10.40 1.68
CA VAL A 230 -5.54 -10.16 2.94
C VAL A 230 -6.26 -10.79 4.14
N ARG A 231 -7.59 -10.67 4.22
CA ARG A 231 -8.39 -11.31 5.29
C ARG A 231 -8.27 -12.84 5.24
N ALA A 232 -8.37 -13.43 4.05
CA ALA A 232 -8.24 -14.87 3.86
C ALA A 232 -6.85 -15.39 4.23
N GLU A 233 -5.79 -14.66 3.88
CA GLU A 233 -4.42 -15.02 4.27
C GLU A 233 -4.22 -14.95 5.79
N ARG A 234 -4.81 -13.96 6.46
CA ARG A 234 -4.77 -13.88 7.93
C ARG A 234 -5.47 -15.07 8.59
N GLU A 235 -6.65 -15.42 8.09
CA GLU A 235 -7.40 -16.59 8.56
C GLU A 235 -6.56 -17.86 8.43
N ARG A 236 -5.98 -18.08 7.24
CA ARG A 236 -5.14 -19.24 6.96
C ARG A 236 -3.98 -19.36 7.94
N ARG A 237 -3.24 -18.27 8.18
CA ARG A 237 -2.09 -18.26 9.12
C ARG A 237 -2.52 -18.59 10.55
N ARG A 238 -3.63 -18.02 11.03
CA ARG A 238 -4.16 -18.33 12.35
C ARG A 238 -4.52 -19.81 12.49
N GLN A 239 -5.19 -20.39 11.49
CA GLN A 239 -5.54 -21.81 11.51
C GLN A 239 -4.32 -22.72 11.46
N GLU A 240 -3.23 -22.30 10.82
CA GLU A 240 -1.96 -23.03 10.81
C GLU A 240 -1.26 -22.98 12.17
N GLU A 241 -1.28 -21.81 12.84
CA GLU A 241 -0.75 -21.64 14.20
C GLU A 241 -1.54 -22.45 15.24
N GLU A 242 -2.86 -22.54 15.12
CA GLU A 242 -3.71 -23.35 16.02
C GLU A 242 -3.54 -24.86 15.84
N ARG A 243 -3.04 -25.31 14.68
CA ARG A 243 -2.83 -26.73 14.35
C ARG A 243 -1.41 -27.22 14.65
N GLY A 244 -0.45 -26.31 14.81
CA GLY A 244 0.95 -26.60 15.12
C GLY A 244 1.20 -26.70 16.62
#